data_AF-A0A846GBJ7-F1
#
_entry.id   AF-A0A846GBJ7-F1
#
_cell.length_a   1.000
_cell.length_b   1.000
_cell.length_c   1.000
_cell.angle_alpha   90.00
_cell.angle_beta   90.00
_cell.angle_gamma   90.00
#
_symmetry.space_group_name_H-M   'P 1'
#
loop_
_entity.id
_entity.type
_entity.pdbx_description
1 polymer ?
#
loop_
_entity_poly.entity_id
_entity_poly.type
_entity_poly.pdbx_seq_one_letter_code
_entity_poly.pdbx_strand_id
1 'polypeptide(L)'
;MEKECNYYEVLGISKNASTEQIKKAYHSLARQYHPDVNPGDINAAEKFKEINSMYEILSDPLKRSQYDKTVGEAKELYKQGVAKSQLGDYQSAIADYTKALEINPNWAEVLYHRGFASYKLQDYRSADLDYTKALFLDPYLVEVYYYRGLCRMKLRYIQAGMEDYSKALEINPNFAHVYYQRGLVYLELQEHRLAIIDFKKAAQLFTDQGDKANSQRALEAIKNLHHFSWLEILEIFQTTFQDAWIAVKIFLPNPIGGLLPAFTQLEHKRAFNVAVLFGIIFEICFVVGTNLILQRLDKANHTEFLLLIIIGIIPFVNLTVTSGFARLIFKVDGSLTGDLFIAGASLLPLGLMVLVSGVLNNWVISIILAIFALCYTILTMYSGCQKISNISEEKSAITVPIMLLLTGLPFALIN
;
A
#
# COMPACT_ATOMS: atom_id res chain seq x y z
N MET A 1 12.36 -26.70 -22.86
CA MET A 1 13.61 -27.40 -23.21
C MET A 1 14.31 -27.67 -21.91
N GLU A 2 14.47 -28.93 -21.52
CA GLU A 2 15.27 -29.36 -20.37
C GLU A 2 16.69 -28.80 -20.59
N LYS A 3 17.07 -27.72 -19.90
CA LYS A 3 18.46 -27.23 -19.91
C LYS A 3 19.25 -28.12 -18.97
N GLU A 4 19.68 -29.25 -19.51
CA GLU A 4 20.52 -30.20 -18.80
C GLU A 4 21.96 -29.75 -18.99
N CYS A 5 22.60 -29.20 -17.95
CA CYS A 5 24.01 -28.84 -18.04
C CYS A 5 24.87 -30.12 -18.11
N ASN A 6 24.97 -30.71 -19.30
CA ASN A 6 25.78 -31.88 -19.64
C ASN A 6 26.92 -31.45 -20.57
N TYR A 7 27.95 -32.29 -20.71
CA TYR A 7 29.17 -31.93 -21.45
C TYR A 7 28.90 -31.63 -22.94
N TYR A 8 27.85 -32.23 -23.52
CA TYR A 8 27.46 -31.98 -24.91
C TYR A 8 26.85 -30.59 -25.09
N GLU A 9 26.00 -30.15 -24.16
CA GLU A 9 25.43 -28.80 -24.17
C GLU A 9 26.51 -27.73 -23.97
N VAL A 10 27.45 -27.95 -23.03
CA VAL A 10 28.55 -26.99 -22.78
C VAL A 10 29.45 -26.84 -24.01
N LEU A 11 29.74 -27.93 -24.72
CA LEU A 11 30.51 -27.88 -25.97
C LEU A 11 29.68 -27.49 -27.20
N GLY A 12 28.35 -27.35 -27.08
CA GLY A 12 27.47 -27.00 -28.20
C GLY A 12 27.40 -28.07 -29.29
N ILE A 13 27.47 -29.35 -28.92
CA ILE A 13 27.51 -30.49 -29.85
C ILE A 13 26.38 -31.50 -29.59
N SER A 14 26.07 -32.29 -30.62
CA SER A 14 25.14 -33.42 -30.51
C SER A 14 25.76 -34.59 -29.74
N LYS A 15 24.94 -35.36 -29.02
CA LYS A 15 25.36 -36.64 -28.40
C LYS A 15 25.93 -37.63 -29.41
N ASN A 16 25.57 -37.53 -30.69
CA ASN A 16 26.09 -38.42 -31.75
C ASN A 16 27.30 -37.82 -32.48
N ALA A 17 27.90 -36.74 -31.95
CA ALA A 17 29.02 -36.08 -32.59
C ALA A 17 30.23 -37.01 -32.75
N SER A 18 30.87 -36.93 -33.92
CA SER A 18 32.13 -37.63 -34.20
C SER A 18 33.27 -37.03 -33.38
N THR A 19 34.36 -37.79 -33.20
CA THR A 19 35.55 -37.31 -32.49
C THR A 19 36.15 -36.04 -33.11
N GLU A 20 36.05 -35.89 -34.44
CA GLU A 20 36.47 -34.65 -35.13
C GLU A 20 35.57 -33.46 -34.78
N GLN A 21 34.26 -33.66 -34.70
CA GLN A 21 33.32 -32.60 -34.32
C GLN A 21 33.56 -32.16 -32.87
N ILE A 22 33.78 -33.12 -31.96
CA ILE A 22 34.14 -32.86 -30.55
C ILE A 22 35.44 -32.05 -30.47
N LYS A 23 36.47 -32.47 -31.20
CA LYS A 23 37.77 -31.77 -31.24
C LYS A 23 37.64 -30.35 -31.78
N LYS A 24 36.83 -30.14 -32.81
CA LYS A 24 36.58 -28.82 -33.39
C LYS A 24 35.86 -27.90 -32.41
N ALA A 25 34.82 -28.39 -31.73
CA ALA A 25 34.09 -27.65 -30.72
C ALA A 25 34.99 -27.28 -29.53
N TYR A 26 35.76 -28.25 -29.04
CA TYR A 26 36.77 -28.06 -28.02
C TYR A 26 37.75 -26.94 -28.38
N HIS A 27 38.40 -26.99 -29.55
CA HIS A 27 39.35 -25.95 -29.95
C HIS A 27 38.72 -24.55 -30.02
N SER A 28 37.45 -24.47 -30.44
CA SER A 28 36.73 -23.20 -30.47
C SER A 28 36.55 -22.62 -29.08
N LEU A 29 36.02 -23.41 -28.14
CA LEU A 29 35.80 -22.98 -26.75
C LEU A 29 37.11 -22.75 -26.00
N ALA A 30 38.08 -23.66 -26.14
CA ALA A 30 39.37 -23.58 -25.47
C ALA A 30 40.13 -22.31 -25.85
N ARG A 31 40.07 -21.86 -27.11
CA ARG A 31 40.66 -20.58 -27.53
C ARG A 31 39.99 -19.37 -26.88
N GLN A 32 38.67 -19.40 -26.75
CA GLN A 32 37.92 -18.30 -26.13
C GLN A 32 38.31 -18.10 -24.66
N TYR A 33 38.54 -19.18 -23.93
CA TYR A 33 38.83 -19.15 -22.48
C TYR A 33 40.32 -19.37 -22.16
N HIS A 34 41.20 -19.41 -23.15
CA HIS A 34 42.62 -19.71 -22.92
C HIS A 34 43.26 -18.68 -21.96
N PRO A 35 44.08 -19.09 -20.97
CA PRO A 35 44.74 -18.18 -20.04
C PRO A 35 45.58 -17.09 -20.73
N ASP A 36 46.23 -17.41 -21.84
CA ASP A 36 47.01 -16.44 -22.63
C ASP A 36 46.12 -15.36 -23.31
N VAL A 37 44.87 -15.71 -23.63
CA VAL A 37 43.90 -14.77 -24.24
C VAL A 37 43.21 -13.93 -23.16
N ASN A 38 43.04 -14.49 -21.95
CA ASN A 38 42.41 -13.83 -20.80
C ASN A 38 43.37 -13.80 -19.59
N PRO A 39 44.49 -13.05 -19.66
CA PRO A 39 45.49 -13.07 -18.61
C PRO A 39 44.93 -12.50 -17.30
N GLY A 40 45.05 -13.26 -16.22
CA GLY A 40 44.59 -12.86 -14.88
C GLY A 40 43.10 -13.07 -14.60
N ASP A 41 42.31 -13.55 -15.56
CA ASP A 41 40.90 -13.91 -15.34
C ASP A 41 40.79 -15.32 -14.76
N ILE A 42 40.51 -15.40 -13.45
CA ILE A 42 40.35 -16.66 -12.72
C ILE A 42 39.18 -17.47 -13.28
N ASN A 43 38.07 -16.82 -13.65
CA ASN A 43 36.87 -17.51 -14.16
C ASN A 43 37.13 -18.11 -15.54
N ALA A 44 37.87 -17.39 -16.40
CA ALA A 44 38.28 -17.93 -17.70
C ALA A 44 39.20 -19.13 -17.53
N ALA A 45 40.16 -19.07 -16.59
CA ALA A 45 41.07 -20.18 -16.30
C ALA A 45 40.34 -21.42 -15.75
N GLU A 46 39.33 -21.25 -14.89
CA GLU A 46 38.50 -22.34 -14.39
C GLU A 46 37.66 -22.98 -15.52
N LYS A 47 36.97 -22.16 -16.32
CA LYS A 47 36.23 -22.64 -17.50
C LYS A 47 37.13 -23.40 -18.47
N PHE A 48 38.35 -22.94 -18.70
CA PHE A 48 39.32 -23.63 -19.55
C PHE A 48 39.66 -25.04 -19.01
N LYS A 49 39.84 -25.18 -17.69
CA LYS A 49 40.06 -26.50 -17.06
C LYS A 49 38.84 -27.40 -17.22
N GLU A 50 37.63 -26.86 -17.03
CA GLU A 50 36.39 -27.61 -17.23
C GLU A 50 36.26 -28.12 -18.68
N ILE A 51 36.46 -27.24 -19.66
CA ILE A 51 36.42 -27.57 -21.10
C ILE A 51 37.44 -28.66 -21.45
N ASN A 52 38.65 -28.59 -20.88
CA ASN A 52 39.67 -29.63 -21.07
C ASN A 52 39.23 -30.99 -20.52
N SER A 53 38.68 -31.01 -19.30
CA SER A 53 38.16 -32.23 -18.66
C SER A 53 37.03 -32.85 -19.50
N MET A 54 36.10 -32.02 -19.99
CA MET A 54 35.01 -32.46 -20.87
C MET A 54 35.54 -33.10 -22.15
N TYR A 55 36.53 -32.46 -22.80
CA TYR A 55 37.14 -33.00 -24.01
C TYR A 55 37.86 -34.32 -23.74
N GLU A 56 38.58 -34.45 -22.62
CA GLU A 56 39.26 -35.69 -22.24
C GLU A 56 38.28 -36.86 -22.09
N ILE A 57 37.12 -36.60 -21.49
CA ILE A 57 36.07 -37.61 -21.28
C ILE A 57 35.36 -37.95 -22.59
N LEU A 58 35.01 -36.95 -23.41
CA LEU A 58 34.22 -37.15 -24.61
C LEU A 58 35.01 -37.65 -25.83
N SER A 59 36.31 -37.38 -25.90
CA SER A 59 37.16 -37.82 -27.02
C SER A 59 37.58 -39.29 -26.93
N ASP A 60 37.57 -39.88 -25.73
CA ASP A 60 37.83 -41.30 -25.49
C ASP A 60 36.51 -42.10 -25.53
N PRO A 61 36.35 -43.08 -26.44
CA PRO A 61 35.11 -43.85 -26.57
C PRO A 61 34.67 -44.58 -25.29
N LEU A 62 35.61 -45.09 -24.49
CA LEU A 62 35.29 -45.82 -23.26
C LEU A 62 34.84 -44.85 -22.17
N LYS A 63 35.59 -43.75 -21.96
CA LYS A 63 35.21 -42.71 -20.98
C LYS A 63 33.86 -42.08 -21.35
N ARG A 64 33.64 -41.80 -22.63
CA ARG A 64 32.36 -41.28 -23.15
C ARG A 64 31.21 -42.24 -22.89
N SER A 65 31.39 -43.53 -23.16
CA SER A 65 30.34 -44.54 -22.89
C SER A 65 30.01 -44.62 -21.40
N GLN A 66 31.01 -44.53 -20.53
CA GLN A 66 30.80 -44.53 -19.08
C GLN A 66 30.07 -43.27 -18.62
N TYR A 67 30.46 -42.10 -19.13
CA TYR A 67 29.79 -40.83 -18.89
C TYR A 67 28.32 -40.87 -19.35
N ASP A 68 28.05 -41.37 -20.56
CA ASP A 68 26.69 -41.50 -21.08
C ASP A 68 25.81 -42.40 -20.20
N LYS A 69 26.41 -43.45 -19.61
CA LYS A 69 25.73 -44.33 -18.67
C LYS A 69 25.39 -43.60 -17.37
N THR A 70 26.33 -42.87 -16.76
CA THR A 70 26.07 -42.13 -15.51
C THR A 70 25.03 -41.04 -15.70
N VAL A 71 25.07 -40.32 -16.83
CA VAL A 71 24.02 -39.36 -17.19
C VAL A 71 22.66 -40.05 -17.35
N GLY A 72 22.62 -41.24 -17.97
CA GLY A 72 21.41 -42.06 -18.04
C GLY A 72 20.86 -42.47 -16.67
N GLU A 73 21.74 -42.88 -15.76
CA GLU A 73 21.40 -43.22 -14.37
C GLU A 73 20.82 -42.02 -13.62
N ALA A 74 21.40 -40.82 -13.78
CA ALA A 74 20.89 -39.59 -13.18
C ALA A 74 19.46 -39.25 -13.68
N LYS A 75 19.19 -39.44 -14.97
CA LYS A 75 17.85 -39.24 -15.54
C LYS A 75 16.83 -40.21 -15.01
N GLU A 76 17.22 -41.47 -14.83
CA GLU A 76 16.33 -42.48 -14.26
C GLU A 76 16.00 -42.17 -12.79
N LEU A 77 17.01 -41.79 -12.00
CA LEU A 77 16.80 -41.31 -10.63
C LEU A 77 15.88 -40.09 -10.57
N TYR A 78 16.05 -39.12 -11.47
CA TYR A 78 15.14 -37.97 -11.56
C TYR A 78 13.69 -38.40 -11.81
N LYS A 79 13.44 -39.28 -12.79
CA LYS A 79 12.10 -39.79 -13.09
C LYS A 79 11.48 -40.54 -11.91
N GLN A 80 12.27 -41.35 -11.21
CA GLN A 80 11.84 -42.05 -10.00
C GLN A 80 11.47 -41.07 -8.89
N GLY A 81 12.29 -40.04 -8.69
CA GLY A 81 12.00 -38.96 -7.74
C GLY A 81 10.70 -38.22 -8.08
N VAL A 82 10.46 -37.90 -9.36
CA VAL A 82 9.21 -37.26 -9.82
C VAL A 82 8.01 -38.16 -9.55
N ALA A 83 8.09 -39.44 -9.89
CA ALA A 83 7.02 -40.41 -9.64
C ALA A 83 6.70 -40.54 -8.14
N LYS A 84 7.73 -40.64 -7.29
CA LYS A 84 7.57 -40.69 -5.82
C LYS A 84 6.95 -39.41 -5.26
N SER A 85 7.38 -38.24 -5.76
CA SER A 85 6.82 -36.94 -5.38
C SER A 85 5.34 -36.82 -5.74
N GLN A 86 4.94 -37.32 -6.93
CA GLN A 86 3.54 -37.36 -7.36
C GLN A 86 2.69 -38.29 -6.47
N LEU A 87 3.28 -39.37 -5.94
CA LEU A 87 2.64 -40.26 -4.96
C LEU A 87 2.65 -39.69 -3.52
N GLY A 88 3.28 -38.54 -3.30
CA GLY A 88 3.40 -37.90 -1.99
C GLY A 88 4.54 -38.44 -1.10
N ASP A 89 5.35 -39.38 -1.60
CA ASP A 89 6.55 -39.84 -0.90
C ASP A 89 7.73 -38.88 -1.15
N TYR A 90 7.63 -37.70 -0.53
CA TYR A 90 8.60 -36.63 -0.70
C TYR A 90 9.99 -36.99 -0.15
N GLN A 91 10.07 -37.82 0.89
CA GLN A 91 11.35 -38.15 1.52
C GLN A 91 12.17 -39.09 0.64
N SER A 92 11.55 -40.13 0.06
CA SER A 92 12.22 -40.96 -0.93
C SER A 92 12.52 -40.21 -2.22
N ALA A 93 11.65 -39.28 -2.64
CA ALA A 93 11.90 -38.41 -3.79
C ALA A 93 13.17 -37.55 -3.61
N ILE A 94 13.33 -36.93 -2.43
CA ILE A 94 14.53 -36.14 -2.10
C ILE A 94 15.79 -37.00 -2.16
N ALA A 95 15.74 -38.26 -1.71
CA ALA A 95 16.88 -39.17 -1.79
C ALA A 95 17.29 -39.44 -3.24
N ASP A 96 16.34 -39.71 -4.13
CA ASP A 96 16.64 -39.94 -5.55
C ASP A 96 17.12 -38.67 -6.25
N TYR A 97 16.49 -37.51 -6.00
CA TYR A 97 16.96 -36.23 -6.52
C TYR A 97 18.38 -35.90 -6.04
N THR A 98 18.70 -36.21 -4.79
CA THR A 98 20.04 -35.97 -4.24
C THR A 98 21.07 -36.82 -4.96
N LYS A 99 20.80 -38.11 -5.20
CA LYS A 99 21.67 -38.97 -6.02
C LYS A 99 21.81 -38.48 -7.46
N ALA A 100 20.72 -38.00 -8.06
CA ALA A 100 20.78 -37.41 -9.40
C ALA A 100 21.67 -36.14 -9.41
N LEU A 101 21.60 -35.31 -8.36
CA LEU A 101 22.43 -34.11 -8.20
C LEU A 101 23.88 -34.41 -7.81
N GLU A 102 24.18 -35.56 -7.20
CA GLU A 102 25.56 -36.04 -7.00
C GLU A 102 26.25 -36.32 -8.34
N ILE A 103 25.48 -36.82 -9.33
CA ILE A 103 25.98 -37.08 -10.69
C ILE A 103 26.00 -35.79 -11.52
N ASN A 104 24.93 -34.98 -11.45
CA ASN A 104 24.85 -33.69 -12.14
C ASN A 104 24.44 -32.57 -11.17
N PRO A 105 25.41 -31.88 -10.53
CA PRO A 105 25.13 -30.84 -9.54
C PRO A 105 24.45 -29.58 -10.08
N ASN A 106 24.49 -29.36 -11.39
CA ASN A 106 24.06 -28.13 -12.05
C ASN A 106 22.77 -28.33 -12.87
N TRP A 107 21.87 -29.16 -12.34
CA TRP A 107 20.58 -29.44 -12.97
C TRP A 107 19.45 -28.67 -12.29
N ALA A 108 19.10 -27.52 -12.87
CA ALA A 108 18.13 -26.57 -12.28
C ALA A 108 16.75 -27.19 -12.02
N GLU A 109 16.28 -28.05 -12.92
CA GLU A 109 14.97 -28.72 -12.81
C GLU A 109 14.92 -29.71 -11.64
N VAL A 110 15.98 -30.51 -11.43
CA VAL A 110 16.07 -31.42 -10.29
C VAL A 110 16.14 -30.65 -8.97
N LEU A 111 16.89 -29.54 -8.94
CA LEU A 111 16.93 -28.63 -7.78
C LEU A 111 15.53 -28.06 -7.48
N TYR A 112 14.79 -27.63 -8.51
CA TYR A 112 13.41 -27.18 -8.36
C TYR A 112 12.53 -28.29 -7.74
N HIS A 113 12.56 -29.51 -8.29
CA HIS A 113 11.73 -30.60 -7.78
C HIS A 113 12.13 -31.08 -6.38
N ARG A 114 13.43 -31.08 -6.05
CA ARG A 114 13.91 -31.35 -4.69
C ARG A 114 13.49 -30.26 -3.72
N GLY A 115 13.62 -29.00 -4.11
CA GLY A 115 13.13 -27.85 -3.34
C GLY A 115 11.62 -27.93 -3.10
N PHE A 116 10.84 -28.37 -4.08
CA PHE A 116 9.40 -28.58 -3.93
C PHE A 116 9.08 -29.68 -2.93
N ALA A 117 9.77 -30.82 -3.01
CA ALA A 117 9.61 -31.91 -2.05
C ALA A 117 9.99 -31.46 -0.62
N SER A 118 11.08 -30.71 -0.46
CA SER A 118 11.50 -30.11 0.82
C SER A 118 10.46 -29.13 1.36
N TYR A 119 9.88 -28.27 0.50
CA TYR A 119 8.78 -27.36 0.86
C TYR A 119 7.56 -28.12 1.38
N LYS A 120 7.20 -29.25 0.74
CA LYS A 120 6.09 -30.10 1.18
C LYS A 120 6.34 -30.77 2.53
N LEU A 121 7.60 -31.08 2.83
CA LEU A 121 8.04 -31.55 4.16
C LEU A 121 8.27 -30.41 5.16
N GLN A 122 7.95 -29.16 4.80
CA GLN A 122 8.13 -27.96 5.61
C GLN A 122 9.60 -27.63 5.95
N ASP A 123 10.56 -28.24 5.25
CA ASP A 123 11.96 -27.82 5.29
C ASP A 123 12.18 -26.63 4.34
N TYR A 124 11.70 -25.48 4.77
CA TYR A 124 11.75 -24.24 3.99
C TYR A 124 13.19 -23.75 3.75
N ARG A 125 14.13 -24.09 4.64
CA ARG A 125 15.53 -23.65 4.52
C ARG A 125 16.27 -24.41 3.44
N SER A 126 16.12 -25.73 3.41
CA SER A 126 16.69 -26.56 2.33
C SER A 126 16.05 -26.20 0.98
N ALA A 127 14.73 -25.96 0.96
CA ALA A 127 14.03 -25.53 -0.24
C ALA A 127 14.53 -24.17 -0.77
N ASP A 128 14.72 -23.16 0.09
CA ASP A 128 15.24 -21.84 -0.32
C ASP A 128 16.66 -21.94 -0.93
N LEU A 129 17.53 -22.79 -0.39
CA LEU A 129 18.86 -23.06 -0.95
C LEU A 129 18.79 -23.67 -2.35
N ASP A 130 17.97 -24.71 -2.52
CA ASP A 130 17.80 -25.38 -3.82
C ASP A 130 17.20 -24.44 -4.87
N TYR A 131 16.17 -23.67 -4.52
CA TYR A 131 15.57 -22.69 -5.41
C TYR A 131 16.54 -21.55 -5.77
N THR A 132 17.37 -21.12 -4.82
CA THR A 132 18.40 -20.11 -5.09
C THR A 132 19.44 -20.62 -6.07
N LYS A 133 19.88 -21.88 -5.91
CA LYS A 133 20.80 -22.51 -6.87
C LYS A 133 20.13 -22.72 -8.24
N ALA A 134 18.87 -23.14 -8.28
CA ALA A 134 18.12 -23.30 -9.52
C ALA A 134 18.00 -21.98 -10.28
N LEU A 135 17.68 -20.87 -9.60
CA LEU A 135 17.57 -19.53 -10.19
C LEU A 135 18.93 -18.94 -10.61
N PHE A 136 20.02 -19.34 -9.96
CA PHE A 136 21.36 -18.99 -10.42
C PHE A 136 21.68 -19.67 -11.77
N LEU A 137 21.23 -20.91 -11.96
CA LEU A 137 21.44 -21.67 -13.20
C LEU A 137 20.47 -21.24 -14.32
N ASP A 138 19.21 -20.99 -13.98
CA ASP A 138 18.20 -20.46 -14.90
C ASP A 138 17.32 -19.39 -14.23
N PRO A 139 17.59 -18.09 -14.50
CA PRO A 139 16.86 -16.98 -13.88
C PRO A 139 15.47 -16.73 -14.48
N TYR A 140 15.00 -17.55 -15.44
CA TYR A 140 13.67 -17.39 -16.04
C TYR A 140 12.64 -18.39 -15.51
N LEU A 141 12.98 -19.17 -14.48
CA LEU A 141 12.08 -20.15 -13.86
C LEU A 141 11.05 -19.45 -12.94
N VAL A 142 9.90 -19.08 -13.52
CA VAL A 142 8.83 -18.32 -12.85
C VAL A 142 8.31 -19.04 -11.60
N GLU A 143 8.05 -20.33 -11.69
CA GLU A 143 7.54 -21.16 -10.60
C GLU A 143 8.53 -21.22 -9.43
N VAL A 144 9.83 -21.20 -9.73
CA VAL A 144 10.88 -21.22 -8.70
C VAL A 144 10.88 -19.93 -7.88
N TYR A 145 10.69 -18.76 -8.51
CA TYR A 145 10.48 -17.51 -7.77
C TYR A 145 9.25 -17.58 -6.87
N TYR A 146 8.13 -18.11 -7.37
CA TYR A 146 6.91 -18.25 -6.57
C TYR A 146 7.13 -19.14 -5.32
N TYR A 147 7.71 -20.33 -5.49
CA TYR A 147 7.95 -21.23 -4.36
C TYR A 147 9.06 -20.74 -3.42
N ARG A 148 10.10 -20.06 -3.93
CA ARG A 148 11.10 -19.42 -3.06
C ARG A 148 10.49 -18.29 -2.24
N GLY A 149 9.63 -17.48 -2.85
CA GLY A 149 8.84 -16.46 -2.16
C GLY A 149 8.02 -17.07 -1.02
N LEU A 150 7.31 -18.17 -1.27
CA LEU A 150 6.57 -18.91 -0.23
C LEU A 150 7.48 -19.38 0.92
N CYS A 151 8.62 -20.00 0.62
CA CYS A 151 9.60 -20.42 1.64
C CYS A 151 10.08 -19.24 2.48
N ARG A 152 10.45 -18.13 1.84
CA ARG A 152 10.95 -16.91 2.50
C ARG A 152 9.89 -16.27 3.39
N MET A 153 8.62 -16.28 2.99
CA MET A 153 7.52 -15.86 3.85
C MET A 153 7.40 -16.73 5.11
N LYS A 154 7.51 -18.06 4.96
CA LYS A 154 7.50 -19.00 6.10
C LYS A 154 8.72 -18.81 7.03
N LEU A 155 9.85 -18.40 6.47
CA LEU A 155 11.08 -18.06 7.22
C LEU A 155 11.11 -16.62 7.76
N ARG A 156 10.04 -15.83 7.57
CA ARG A 156 9.94 -14.41 7.96
C ARG A 156 10.89 -13.45 7.22
N TYR A 157 11.42 -13.86 6.07
CA TYR A 157 12.16 -12.99 5.15
C TYR A 157 11.19 -12.25 4.22
N ILE A 158 10.37 -11.38 4.80
CA ILE A 158 9.24 -10.73 4.10
C ILE A 158 9.69 -9.93 2.88
N GLN A 159 10.70 -9.08 3.02
CA GLN A 159 11.18 -8.25 1.91
C GLN A 159 11.69 -9.09 0.73
N ALA A 160 12.53 -10.10 1.01
CA ALA A 160 13.09 -10.97 -0.02
C ALA A 160 12.01 -11.82 -0.74
N GLY A 161 10.96 -12.26 -0.05
CA GLY A 161 9.86 -12.97 -0.71
C GLY A 161 8.95 -12.05 -1.51
N MET A 162 8.78 -10.78 -1.12
CA MET A 162 8.06 -9.77 -1.92
C MET A 162 8.78 -9.46 -3.24
N GLU A 163 10.12 -9.42 -3.20
CA GLU A 163 10.96 -9.28 -4.39
C GLU A 163 10.80 -10.47 -5.32
N ASP A 164 10.78 -11.70 -4.77
CA ASP A 164 10.55 -12.91 -5.55
C ASP A 164 9.17 -12.94 -6.22
N TYR A 165 8.10 -12.59 -5.49
CA TYR A 165 6.77 -12.47 -6.09
C TYR A 165 6.73 -11.40 -7.19
N SER A 166 7.39 -10.27 -6.98
CA SER A 166 7.44 -9.21 -7.98
C SER A 166 8.22 -9.66 -9.22
N LYS A 167 9.32 -10.41 -9.06
CA LYS A 167 10.10 -10.94 -10.18
C LYS A 167 9.33 -12.01 -10.95
N ALA A 168 8.59 -12.89 -10.27
CA ALA A 168 7.71 -13.86 -10.91
C ALA A 168 6.66 -13.16 -11.79
N LEU A 169 6.07 -12.05 -11.32
CA LEU A 169 5.08 -11.27 -12.07
C LEU A 169 5.67 -10.43 -13.20
N GLU A 170 6.94 -10.01 -13.09
CA GLU A 170 7.67 -9.36 -14.19
C GLU A 170 7.86 -10.32 -15.36
N ILE A 171 8.21 -11.59 -15.07
CA ILE A 171 8.43 -12.61 -16.10
C ILE A 171 7.10 -13.16 -16.64
N ASN A 172 6.11 -13.40 -15.75
CA ASN A 172 4.77 -13.87 -16.12
C ASN A 172 3.68 -13.03 -15.43
N PRO A 173 3.15 -11.99 -16.11
CA PRO A 173 2.09 -11.14 -15.59
C PRO A 173 0.73 -11.83 -15.40
N ASN A 174 0.56 -13.07 -15.88
CA ASN A 174 -0.70 -13.82 -15.79
C ASN A 174 -0.68 -14.87 -14.66
N PHE A 175 0.31 -14.83 -13.76
CA PHE A 175 0.41 -15.78 -12.66
C PHE A 175 -0.51 -15.42 -11.47
N ALA A 176 -1.77 -15.85 -11.55
CA ALA A 176 -2.82 -15.54 -10.59
C ALA A 176 -2.46 -15.84 -9.12
N HIS A 177 -1.83 -16.98 -8.86
CA HIS A 177 -1.42 -17.37 -7.51
C HIS A 177 -0.42 -16.41 -6.87
N VAL A 178 0.48 -15.81 -7.66
CA VAL A 178 1.48 -14.87 -7.14
C VAL A 178 0.81 -13.58 -6.67
N TYR A 179 -0.14 -13.04 -7.45
CA TYR A 179 -0.95 -11.90 -7.01
C TYR A 179 -1.70 -12.20 -5.72
N TYR A 180 -2.33 -13.37 -5.61
CA TYR A 180 -3.05 -13.74 -4.40
C TYR A 180 -2.11 -13.81 -3.18
N GLN A 181 -0.96 -14.47 -3.29
CA GLN A 181 0.00 -14.56 -2.18
C GLN A 181 0.58 -13.19 -1.80
N ARG A 182 0.93 -12.36 -2.79
CA ARG A 182 1.44 -11.02 -2.53
C ARG A 182 0.39 -10.11 -1.88
N GLY A 183 -0.88 -10.26 -2.27
CA GLY A 183 -2.02 -9.61 -1.60
C GLY A 183 -2.16 -10.00 -0.13
N LEU A 184 -1.93 -11.28 0.23
CA LEU A 184 -1.91 -11.72 1.63
C LEU A 184 -0.76 -11.09 2.42
N VAL A 185 0.41 -10.93 1.82
CA VAL A 185 1.54 -10.25 2.46
C VAL A 185 1.23 -8.77 2.68
N TYR A 186 0.64 -8.08 1.70
CA TYR A 186 0.19 -6.70 1.89
C TYR A 186 -0.84 -6.57 3.02
N LEU A 187 -1.71 -7.57 3.19
CA LEU A 187 -2.66 -7.61 4.30
C LEU A 187 -1.94 -7.76 5.66
N GLU A 188 -0.92 -8.61 5.75
CA GLU A 188 -0.07 -8.74 6.96
C GLU A 188 0.68 -7.43 7.28
N LEU A 189 1.06 -6.67 6.25
CA LEU A 189 1.70 -5.36 6.37
C LEU A 189 0.73 -4.19 6.58
N GLN A 190 -0.57 -4.44 6.73
CA GLN A 190 -1.64 -3.42 6.85
C GLN A 190 -1.76 -2.48 5.63
N GLU A 191 -1.20 -2.87 4.49
CA GLU A 191 -1.26 -2.15 3.22
C GLU A 191 -2.53 -2.53 2.45
N HIS A 192 -3.70 -2.27 3.06
CA HIS A 192 -5.00 -2.75 2.57
C HIS A 192 -5.31 -2.36 1.12
N ARG A 193 -4.90 -1.15 0.71
CA ARG A 193 -5.10 -0.69 -0.67
C ARG A 193 -4.36 -1.57 -1.68
N LEU A 194 -3.09 -1.90 -1.40
CA LEU A 194 -2.27 -2.74 -2.26
C LEU A 194 -2.78 -4.19 -2.26
N ALA A 195 -3.20 -4.69 -1.09
CA ALA A 195 -3.84 -6.01 -0.98
C ALA A 195 -5.08 -6.13 -1.87
N ILE A 196 -5.98 -5.13 -1.85
CA ILE A 196 -7.19 -5.13 -2.69
C ILE A 196 -6.83 -5.13 -4.19
N ILE A 197 -5.82 -4.37 -4.62
CA ILE A 197 -5.38 -4.34 -6.02
C ILE A 197 -4.93 -5.73 -6.47
N ASP A 198 -4.06 -6.37 -5.69
CA ASP A 198 -3.53 -7.69 -6.00
C ASP A 198 -4.62 -8.77 -5.95
N PHE A 199 -5.51 -8.76 -4.95
CA PHE A 199 -6.64 -9.70 -4.90
C PHE A 199 -7.60 -9.54 -6.08
N LYS A 200 -7.87 -8.31 -6.53
CA LYS A 200 -8.71 -8.08 -7.72
C LYS A 200 -8.07 -8.67 -8.96
N LYS A 201 -6.77 -8.45 -9.15
CA LYS A 201 -6.03 -9.01 -10.28
C LYS A 201 -5.98 -10.54 -10.22
N ALA A 202 -5.77 -11.11 -9.04
CA ALA A 202 -5.84 -12.55 -8.83
C ALA A 202 -7.22 -13.13 -9.18
N ALA A 203 -8.30 -12.51 -8.68
CA ALA A 203 -9.68 -12.95 -8.96
C ALA A 203 -10.00 -12.95 -10.46
N GLN A 204 -9.60 -11.88 -11.17
CA GLN A 204 -9.76 -11.79 -12.62
C GLN A 204 -9.03 -12.93 -13.32
N LEU A 205 -7.73 -13.11 -13.04
CA LEU A 205 -6.92 -14.12 -13.70
C LEU A 205 -7.41 -15.55 -13.38
N PHE A 206 -7.82 -15.83 -12.14
CA PHE A 206 -8.40 -17.12 -11.79
C PHE A 206 -9.70 -17.39 -12.55
N THR A 207 -10.55 -16.37 -12.74
CA THR A 207 -11.77 -16.50 -13.54
C THR A 207 -11.43 -16.82 -15.00
N ASP A 208 -10.48 -16.09 -15.58
CA ASP A 208 -10.03 -16.29 -16.97
C ASP A 208 -9.42 -17.70 -17.17
N GLN A 209 -8.79 -18.25 -16.13
CA GLN A 209 -8.22 -19.60 -16.10
C GLN A 209 -9.24 -20.71 -15.78
N GLY A 210 -10.50 -20.36 -15.48
CA GLY A 210 -11.54 -21.31 -15.10
C GLY A 210 -11.48 -21.79 -13.64
N ASP A 211 -10.59 -21.25 -12.81
CA ASP A 211 -10.45 -21.57 -11.38
C ASP A 211 -11.43 -20.73 -10.53
N LYS A 212 -12.70 -21.15 -10.57
CA LYS A 212 -13.77 -20.48 -9.83
C LYS A 212 -13.54 -20.48 -8.31
N ALA A 213 -12.92 -21.53 -7.76
CA ALA A 213 -12.71 -21.66 -6.33
C ALA A 213 -11.71 -20.63 -5.81
N ASN A 214 -10.56 -20.47 -6.47
CA ASN A 214 -9.58 -19.46 -6.06
C ASN A 214 -10.04 -18.05 -6.40
N SER A 215 -10.81 -17.85 -7.47
CA SER A 215 -11.46 -16.56 -7.72
C SER A 215 -12.40 -16.16 -6.58
N GLN A 216 -13.22 -17.09 -6.08
CA GLN A 216 -14.13 -16.81 -4.96
C GLN A 216 -13.35 -16.44 -3.69
N ARG A 217 -12.27 -17.17 -3.38
CA ARG A 217 -11.40 -16.85 -2.22
C ARG A 217 -10.82 -15.44 -2.31
N ALA A 218 -10.35 -15.03 -3.49
CA ALA A 218 -9.82 -13.68 -3.70
C ALA A 218 -10.90 -12.60 -3.53
N LEU A 219 -12.12 -12.83 -4.03
CA LEU A 219 -13.25 -11.92 -3.84
C LEU A 219 -13.72 -11.84 -2.38
N GLU A 220 -13.70 -12.95 -1.66
CA GLU A 220 -14.04 -12.99 -0.24
C GLU A 220 -13.02 -12.22 0.61
N ALA A 221 -11.73 -12.33 0.31
CA ALA A 221 -10.68 -11.53 0.95
C ALA A 221 -10.93 -10.02 0.78
N ILE A 222 -11.33 -9.58 -0.43
CA ILE A 222 -11.70 -8.19 -0.69
C ILE A 222 -12.93 -7.76 0.13
N LYS A 223 -13.96 -8.61 0.20
CA LYS A 223 -15.20 -8.31 0.94
C LYS A 223 -14.92 -8.10 2.43
N ASN A 224 -14.09 -8.95 3.02
CA ASN A 224 -13.74 -8.85 4.44
C ASN A 224 -12.98 -7.54 4.75
N LEU A 225 -12.09 -7.11 3.85
CA LEU A 225 -11.38 -5.83 3.97
C LEU A 225 -12.32 -4.62 3.88
N HIS A 226 -13.31 -4.66 2.99
CA HIS A 226 -14.29 -3.57 2.87
C HIS A 226 -15.20 -3.46 4.10
N HIS A 227 -15.62 -4.58 4.71
CA HIS A 227 -16.45 -4.54 5.91
C HIS A 227 -15.70 -3.91 7.10
N PHE A 228 -14.41 -4.24 7.25
CA PHE A 228 -13.53 -3.67 8.27
C PHE A 228 -13.40 -2.14 8.14
N SER A 229 -13.19 -1.64 6.92
CA SER A 229 -13.05 -0.19 6.67
C SER A 229 -14.31 0.62 7.04
N TRP A 230 -15.51 0.08 6.81
CA TRP A 230 -16.75 0.80 7.15
C TRP A 230 -17.00 0.92 8.66
N LEU A 231 -16.59 -0.09 9.44
CA LEU A 231 -16.74 -0.08 10.90
C LEU A 231 -15.84 0.97 11.56
N GLU A 232 -14.58 1.08 11.11
CA GLU A 232 -13.65 2.11 11.60
C GLU A 232 -14.17 3.53 11.31
N ILE A 233 -14.73 3.77 10.11
CA ILE A 233 -15.32 5.06 9.76
C ILE A 233 -16.49 5.41 10.71
N LEU A 234 -17.33 4.42 11.02
CA LEU A 234 -18.50 4.62 11.88
C LEU A 234 -18.09 4.91 13.33
N GLU A 235 -17.05 4.25 13.83
CA GLU A 235 -16.47 4.51 15.16
C GLU A 235 -15.84 5.90 15.24
N ILE A 236 -15.06 6.32 14.22
CA ILE A 236 -14.50 7.68 14.14
C ILE A 236 -15.61 8.73 14.14
N PHE A 237 -16.69 8.50 13.40
CA PHE A 237 -17.82 9.42 13.36
C PHE A 237 -18.51 9.53 14.73
N GLN A 238 -18.81 8.39 15.37
CA GLN A 238 -19.48 8.36 16.66
C GLN A 238 -18.66 9.02 17.76
N THR A 239 -17.35 8.77 17.81
CA THR A 239 -16.43 9.38 18.76
C THR A 239 -16.30 10.89 18.54
N THR A 240 -16.15 11.33 17.28
CA THR A 240 -16.09 12.76 16.95
C THR A 240 -17.37 13.50 17.35
N PHE A 241 -18.54 12.88 17.15
CA PHE A 241 -19.82 13.47 17.57
C PHE A 241 -19.93 13.61 19.10
N GLN A 242 -19.49 12.59 19.85
CA GLN A 242 -19.44 12.65 21.31
C GLN A 242 -18.51 13.74 21.81
N ASP A 243 -17.30 13.84 21.24
CA ASP A 243 -16.31 14.86 21.58
C ASP A 243 -16.84 16.28 21.28
N ALA A 244 -17.48 16.46 20.12
CA ALA A 244 -18.12 17.72 19.74
C ALA A 244 -19.25 18.10 20.71
N TRP A 245 -20.08 17.14 21.12
CA TRP A 245 -21.16 17.37 22.08
C TRP A 245 -20.63 17.78 23.46
N ILE A 246 -19.56 17.14 23.94
CA ILE A 246 -18.90 17.51 25.20
C ILE A 246 -18.31 18.91 25.09
N ALA A 247 -17.61 19.22 24.00
CA ALA A 247 -17.05 20.55 23.76
C ALA A 247 -18.15 21.63 23.78
N VAL A 248 -19.25 21.42 23.05
CA VAL A 248 -20.41 22.33 23.05
C VAL A 248 -20.96 22.55 24.46
N LYS A 249 -21.14 21.50 25.27
CA LYS A 249 -21.62 21.65 26.66
C LYS A 249 -20.73 22.54 27.53
N ILE A 250 -19.43 22.58 27.24
CA ILE A 250 -18.46 23.34 28.02
C ILE A 250 -18.40 24.80 27.55
N PHE A 251 -18.21 25.03 26.25
CA PHE A 251 -18.03 26.40 25.76
C PHE A 251 -19.35 27.14 25.53
N LEU A 252 -20.44 26.44 25.19
CA LEU A 252 -21.70 27.10 24.81
C LEU A 252 -22.26 28.01 25.93
N PRO A 253 -22.32 27.57 27.21
CA PRO A 253 -22.81 28.42 28.31
C PRO A 253 -21.86 29.55 28.70
N ASN A 254 -20.57 29.41 28.41
CA ASN A 254 -19.54 30.37 28.78
C ASN A 254 -18.43 30.41 27.70
N PRO A 255 -18.60 31.15 26.60
CA PRO A 255 -17.62 31.17 25.51
C PRO A 255 -16.25 31.72 25.95
N ILE A 256 -16.23 32.62 26.93
CA ILE A 256 -14.97 33.20 27.43
C ILE A 256 -14.23 32.17 28.28
N GLY A 257 -14.88 31.55 29.26
CA GLY A 257 -14.25 30.62 30.21
C GLY A 257 -14.09 29.20 29.68
N GLY A 258 -15.06 28.71 28.90
CA GLY A 258 -15.19 27.30 28.51
C GLY A 258 -14.50 26.92 27.21
N LEU A 259 -14.13 27.87 26.35
CA LEU A 259 -13.56 27.55 25.04
C LEU A 259 -12.19 26.85 25.14
N LEU A 260 -11.29 27.33 26.01
CA LEU A 260 -9.99 26.68 26.20
C LEU A 260 -10.14 25.27 26.80
N PRO A 261 -10.89 25.05 27.91
CA PRO A 261 -11.14 23.70 28.42
C PRO A 261 -11.75 22.75 27.38
N ALA A 262 -12.69 23.23 26.56
CA ALA A 262 -13.30 22.45 25.48
C ALA A 262 -12.28 22.01 24.41
N PHE A 263 -11.25 22.83 24.16
CA PHE A 263 -10.17 22.52 23.23
C PHE A 263 -9.10 21.60 23.84
N THR A 264 -8.62 21.92 25.05
CA THR A 264 -7.46 21.22 25.66
C THR A 264 -7.76 19.80 26.13
N GLN A 265 -9.02 19.46 26.36
CA GLN A 265 -9.42 18.09 26.68
C GLN A 265 -9.36 17.15 25.47
N LEU A 266 -9.22 17.69 24.26
CA LEU A 266 -9.16 16.94 23.02
C LEU A 266 -7.70 16.76 22.58
N GLU A 267 -7.32 15.54 22.25
CA GLU A 267 -6.05 15.30 21.54
C GLU A 267 -6.04 16.03 20.19
N HIS A 268 -4.85 16.39 19.68
CA HIS A 268 -4.72 17.20 18.47
C HIS A 268 -5.54 16.70 17.27
N LYS A 269 -5.54 15.39 16.99
CA LYS A 269 -6.34 14.81 15.88
C LYS A 269 -7.84 14.88 16.13
N ARG A 270 -8.29 14.70 17.37
CA ARG A 270 -9.70 14.78 17.75
C ARG A 270 -10.19 16.23 17.73
N ALA A 271 -9.39 17.17 18.23
CA ALA A 271 -9.67 18.60 18.15
C ALA A 271 -9.85 19.07 16.70
N PHE A 272 -9.02 18.57 15.78
CA PHE A 272 -9.15 18.84 14.35
C PHE A 272 -10.48 18.32 13.79
N ASN A 273 -10.82 17.06 14.07
CA ASN A 273 -12.08 16.46 13.61
C ASN A 273 -13.31 17.20 14.16
N VAL A 274 -13.29 17.57 15.45
CA VAL A 274 -14.37 18.34 16.08
C VAL A 274 -14.51 19.73 15.46
N ALA A 275 -13.39 20.41 15.20
CA ALA A 275 -13.39 21.72 14.55
C ALA A 275 -14.01 21.68 13.14
N VAL A 276 -13.63 20.68 12.34
CA VAL A 276 -14.22 20.45 11.01
C VAL A 276 -15.71 20.13 11.13
N LEU A 277 -16.10 19.29 12.10
CA LEU A 277 -17.51 18.96 12.34
C LEU A 277 -18.34 20.21 12.70
N PHE A 278 -17.80 21.12 13.53
CA PHE A 278 -18.48 22.40 13.80
C PHE A 278 -18.66 23.24 12.55
N GLY A 279 -17.65 23.32 11.68
CA GLY A 279 -17.75 23.98 10.37
C GLY A 279 -18.85 23.37 9.49
N ILE A 280 -18.93 22.04 9.42
CA ILE A 280 -19.97 21.32 8.66
C ILE A 280 -21.37 21.59 9.23
N ILE A 281 -21.53 21.56 10.57
CA ILE A 281 -22.83 21.84 11.20
C ILE A 281 -23.25 23.28 10.93
N PHE A 282 -22.32 24.23 11.07
CA PHE A 282 -22.55 25.63 10.70
C PHE A 282 -23.04 25.74 9.25
N GLU A 283 -22.33 25.13 8.31
CA GLU A 283 -22.64 25.17 6.88
C GLU A 283 -24.07 24.68 6.59
N ILE A 284 -24.41 23.50 7.12
CA ILE A 284 -25.75 22.93 6.95
C ILE A 284 -26.81 23.86 7.51
N CYS A 285 -26.61 24.38 8.73
CA CYS A 285 -27.58 25.27 9.36
C CYS A 285 -27.72 26.60 8.61
N PHE A 286 -26.61 27.17 8.14
CA PHE A 286 -26.58 28.40 7.36
C PHE A 286 -27.30 28.25 6.03
N VAL A 287 -26.95 27.22 5.24
CA VAL A 287 -27.54 26.97 3.92
C VAL A 287 -29.04 26.68 4.04
N VAL A 288 -29.43 25.79 4.95
CA VAL A 288 -30.86 25.44 5.13
C VAL A 288 -31.64 26.63 5.65
N GLY A 289 -31.13 27.34 6.67
CA GLY A 289 -31.78 28.51 7.24
C GLY A 289 -31.96 29.64 6.23
N THR A 290 -30.91 29.96 5.48
CA THR A 290 -30.95 31.00 4.45
C THR A 290 -31.87 30.60 3.29
N ASN A 291 -31.83 29.35 2.85
CA ASN A 291 -32.73 28.86 1.81
C ASN A 291 -34.20 28.95 2.22
N LEU A 292 -34.54 28.62 3.48
CA LEU A 292 -35.91 28.80 4.01
C LEU A 292 -36.35 30.27 4.00
N ILE A 293 -35.43 31.20 4.26
CA ILE A 293 -35.69 32.65 4.19
C ILE A 293 -35.91 33.07 2.72
N LEU A 294 -35.04 32.66 1.80
CA LEU A 294 -35.11 33.03 0.39
C LEU A 294 -36.34 32.47 -0.33
N GLN A 295 -36.75 31.23 -0.01
CA GLN A 295 -37.99 30.64 -0.54
C GLN A 295 -39.22 31.48 -0.22
N ARG A 296 -39.23 32.15 0.93
CA ARG A 296 -40.36 33.00 1.34
C ARG A 296 -40.32 34.39 0.73
N LEU A 297 -39.16 34.86 0.30
CA LEU A 297 -38.99 36.12 -0.43
C LEU A 297 -39.24 35.96 -1.94
N ASP A 298 -39.70 34.78 -2.39
CA ASP A 298 -39.92 34.40 -3.79
C ASP A 298 -38.65 34.54 -4.65
N LYS A 299 -37.49 34.34 -4.03
CA LYS A 299 -36.17 34.43 -4.69
C LYS A 299 -35.55 33.07 -4.99
N ALA A 300 -35.96 32.00 -4.31
CA ALA A 300 -35.26 30.72 -4.36
C ALA A 300 -35.34 29.99 -5.71
N ASN A 301 -34.18 29.82 -6.36
CA ASN A 301 -33.97 28.96 -7.52
C ASN A 301 -32.88 27.90 -7.24
N HIS A 302 -32.85 26.78 -8.00
CA HIS A 302 -31.84 25.71 -7.82
C HIS A 302 -30.38 26.18 -7.93
N THR A 303 -30.11 27.20 -8.76
CA THR A 303 -28.80 27.84 -8.89
C THR A 303 -28.38 28.60 -7.63
N GLU A 304 -29.34 29.10 -6.83
CA GLU A 304 -29.05 29.81 -5.58
C GLU A 304 -28.65 28.85 -4.46
N PHE A 305 -29.17 27.61 -4.45
CA PHE A 305 -28.80 26.63 -3.44
C PHE A 305 -27.31 26.24 -3.51
N LEU A 306 -26.79 26.00 -4.72
CA LEU A 306 -25.35 25.72 -4.91
C LEU A 306 -24.48 26.94 -4.55
N LEU A 307 -24.96 28.15 -4.89
CA LEU A 307 -24.28 29.39 -4.53
C LEU A 307 -24.24 29.59 -3.00
N LEU A 308 -25.32 29.25 -2.29
CA LEU A 308 -25.36 29.31 -0.83
C LEU A 308 -24.32 28.40 -0.17
N ILE A 309 -24.09 27.21 -0.72
CA ILE A 309 -23.03 26.31 -0.24
C ILE A 309 -21.65 26.95 -0.41
N ILE A 310 -21.40 27.58 -1.56
CA ILE A 310 -20.12 28.26 -1.80
C ILE A 310 -19.96 29.44 -0.83
N ILE A 311 -21.03 30.22 -0.65
CA ILE A 311 -21.04 31.39 0.23
C ILE A 311 -20.87 31.00 1.70
N GLY A 312 -21.50 29.92 2.16
CA GLY A 312 -21.43 29.44 3.54
C GLY A 312 -20.02 29.03 3.97
N ILE A 313 -19.25 28.41 3.07
CA ILE A 313 -17.89 27.94 3.37
C ILE A 313 -16.94 29.12 3.65
N ILE A 314 -17.17 30.27 3.01
CA ILE A 314 -16.28 31.43 3.05
C ILE A 314 -16.01 31.91 4.49
N PRO A 315 -17.02 32.14 5.36
CA PRO A 315 -16.80 32.48 6.76
C PRO A 315 -15.85 31.55 7.52
N PHE A 316 -16.03 30.23 7.39
CA PHE A 316 -15.21 29.27 8.12
C PHE A 316 -13.75 29.32 7.68
N VAL A 317 -13.52 29.36 6.36
CA VAL A 317 -12.19 29.47 5.77
C VAL A 317 -11.54 30.80 6.13
N ASN A 318 -12.25 31.92 5.96
CA ASN A 318 -11.72 33.25 6.25
C ASN A 318 -11.35 33.41 7.71
N LEU A 319 -12.18 32.96 8.65
CA LEU A 319 -11.84 33.03 10.07
C LEU A 319 -10.63 32.16 10.42
N THR A 320 -10.53 30.96 9.86
CA THR A 320 -9.36 30.08 10.08
C THR A 320 -8.09 30.73 9.53
N VAL A 321 -8.14 31.23 8.29
CA VAL A 321 -7.00 31.85 7.61
C VAL A 321 -6.56 33.12 8.33
N THR A 322 -7.49 34.01 8.67
CA THR A 322 -7.18 35.25 9.36
C THR A 322 -6.66 35.02 10.78
N SER A 323 -7.15 34.00 11.49
CA SER A 323 -6.59 33.58 12.79
C SER A 323 -5.15 33.07 12.64
N GLY A 324 -4.89 32.26 11.61
CA GLY A 324 -3.56 31.81 11.22
C GLY A 324 -2.61 32.97 10.92
N PHE A 325 -3.04 33.92 10.08
CA PHE A 325 -2.27 35.12 9.75
C PHE A 325 -2.00 36.00 10.96
N ALA A 326 -2.97 36.17 11.86
CA ALA A 326 -2.77 36.96 13.08
C ALA A 326 -1.62 36.39 13.93
N ARG A 327 -1.54 35.06 14.08
CA ARG A 327 -0.41 34.45 14.79
C ARG A 327 0.93 34.67 14.10
N LEU A 328 0.97 34.59 12.77
CA LEU A 328 2.19 34.84 11.99
C LEU A 328 2.67 36.28 12.16
N ILE A 329 1.76 37.26 12.09
CA ILE A 329 2.07 38.68 12.26
C ILE A 329 2.61 38.95 13.67
N PHE A 330 1.99 38.38 14.69
CA PHE A 330 2.39 38.61 16.08
C PHE A 330 3.49 37.70 16.59
N LYS A 331 3.96 36.74 15.78
CA LYS A 331 5.00 35.75 16.12
C LYS A 331 4.70 34.98 17.41
N VAL A 332 3.47 34.50 17.55
CA VAL A 332 3.03 33.71 18.70
C VAL A 332 2.83 32.25 18.33
N ASP A 333 3.08 31.35 19.28
CA ASP A 333 2.89 29.91 19.10
C ASP A 333 1.40 29.55 18.99
N GLY A 334 1.09 28.57 18.15
CA GLY A 334 -0.25 28.02 17.99
C GLY A 334 -0.32 27.02 16.86
N SER A 335 -1.51 26.50 16.58
CA SER A 335 -1.71 25.44 15.57
C SER A 335 -2.87 25.75 14.64
N LEU A 336 -2.81 25.21 13.41
CA LEU A 336 -3.94 25.25 12.47
C LEU A 336 -5.20 24.61 13.07
N THR A 337 -5.02 23.54 13.86
CA THR A 337 -6.10 22.90 14.60
C THR A 337 -6.79 23.85 15.57
N GLY A 338 -6.02 24.69 16.27
CA GLY A 338 -6.55 25.75 17.11
C GLY A 338 -7.38 26.76 16.32
N ASP A 339 -6.90 27.18 15.15
CA ASP A 339 -7.64 28.12 14.29
C ASP A 339 -8.96 27.59 13.80
N LEU A 340 -8.95 26.36 13.29
CA LEU A 340 -10.14 25.67 12.84
C LEU A 340 -11.14 25.57 14.00
N PHE A 341 -10.66 25.26 15.21
CA PHE A 341 -11.51 25.13 16.38
C PHE A 341 -12.12 26.48 16.79
N ILE A 342 -11.34 27.56 16.79
CA ILE A 342 -11.84 28.93 17.04
C ILE A 342 -12.90 29.31 16.01
N ALA A 343 -12.62 29.10 14.72
CA ALA A 343 -13.56 29.41 13.64
C ALA A 343 -14.86 28.62 13.76
N GLY A 344 -14.75 27.30 13.93
CA GLY A 344 -15.90 26.39 14.06
C GLY A 344 -16.76 26.71 15.29
N ALA A 345 -16.14 26.85 16.46
CA ALA A 345 -16.85 27.18 17.70
C ALA A 345 -17.52 28.56 17.65
N SER A 346 -16.90 29.53 16.99
CA SER A 346 -17.44 30.90 16.87
C SER A 346 -18.62 30.99 15.89
N LEU A 347 -18.62 30.17 14.83
CA LEU A 347 -19.67 30.15 13.81
C LEU A 347 -20.83 29.22 14.15
N LEU A 348 -20.61 28.17 14.95
CA LEU A 348 -21.65 27.18 15.26
C LEU A 348 -22.96 27.81 15.79
N PRO A 349 -22.95 28.73 16.77
CA PRO A 349 -24.17 29.40 17.23
C PRO A 349 -24.81 30.28 16.16
N LEU A 350 -24.00 30.94 15.33
CA LEU A 350 -24.49 31.77 14.22
C LEU A 350 -25.29 30.93 13.22
N GLY A 351 -24.75 29.79 12.78
CA GLY A 351 -25.46 28.88 11.87
C GLY A 351 -26.79 28.41 12.45
N LEU A 352 -26.80 27.98 13.72
CA LEU A 352 -28.03 27.56 14.40
C LEU A 352 -29.07 28.69 14.48
N MET A 353 -28.65 29.92 14.77
CA MET A 353 -29.56 31.06 14.84
C MET A 353 -30.13 31.46 13.47
N VAL A 354 -29.35 31.31 12.38
CA VAL A 354 -29.83 31.49 11.01
C VAL A 354 -30.90 30.44 10.67
N LEU A 355 -30.66 29.17 11.04
CA LEU A 355 -31.64 28.10 10.87
C LEU A 355 -32.94 28.40 11.63
N VAL A 356 -32.84 28.76 12.92
CA VAL A 356 -34.01 29.08 13.75
C VAL A 356 -34.78 30.29 13.19
N SER A 357 -34.07 31.32 12.73
CA SER A 357 -34.69 32.49 12.07
C SER A 357 -35.46 32.09 10.81
N GLY A 358 -34.85 31.22 9.98
CA GLY A 358 -35.49 30.64 8.82
C GLY A 358 -36.72 29.80 9.15
N VAL A 359 -36.76 29.10 10.28
CA VAL A 359 -37.95 28.35 10.72
C VAL A 359 -39.05 29.28 11.23
N LEU A 360 -38.74 30.17 12.18
CA LEU A 360 -39.72 30.96 12.94
C LEU A 360 -40.44 32.06 12.14
N ASN A 361 -39.89 32.47 10.99
CA ASN A 361 -40.51 33.44 10.09
C ASN A 361 -40.89 34.79 10.71
N ASN A 362 -40.11 35.27 11.67
CA ASN A 362 -40.39 36.54 12.34
C ASN A 362 -39.15 37.44 12.26
N TRP A 363 -39.29 38.56 11.55
CA TRP A 363 -38.18 39.47 11.28
C TRP A 363 -37.63 40.12 12.55
N VAL A 364 -38.48 40.40 13.55
CA VAL A 364 -38.06 40.93 14.85
C VAL A 364 -37.21 39.90 15.60
N ILE A 365 -37.68 38.64 15.66
CA ILE A 365 -36.93 37.54 16.26
C ILE A 365 -35.61 37.33 15.52
N SER A 366 -35.62 37.40 14.19
CA SER A 366 -34.41 37.23 13.37
C SER A 366 -33.36 38.30 13.67
N ILE A 367 -33.76 39.56 13.86
CA ILE A 367 -32.85 40.64 14.27
C ILE A 367 -32.27 40.37 15.66
N ILE A 368 -33.11 39.98 16.62
CA ILE A 368 -32.67 39.67 18.00
C ILE A 368 -31.65 38.52 17.99
N LEU A 369 -31.95 37.44 17.25
CA LEU A 369 -31.07 36.28 17.14
C LEU A 369 -29.76 36.62 16.43
N ALA A 370 -29.79 37.48 15.40
CA ALA A 370 -28.60 37.94 14.70
C ALA A 370 -27.68 38.77 15.61
N ILE A 371 -28.24 39.70 16.40
CA ILE A 371 -27.48 40.48 17.37
C ILE A 371 -26.84 39.56 18.42
N PHE A 372 -27.63 38.62 18.96
CA PHE A 372 -27.13 37.65 19.94
C PHE A 372 -25.99 36.80 19.36
N ALA A 373 -26.17 36.25 18.15
CA ALA A 373 -25.17 35.44 17.47
C ALA A 373 -23.88 36.22 17.21
N LEU A 374 -23.99 37.46 16.73
CA LEU A 374 -22.83 38.30 16.45
C LEU A 374 -22.03 38.62 17.72
N CYS A 375 -22.72 39.00 18.81
CA CYS A 375 -22.08 39.20 20.11
C CYS A 375 -21.39 37.91 20.59
N TYR A 376 -22.03 36.76 20.43
CA TYR A 376 -21.47 35.48 20.83
C TYR A 376 -20.22 35.12 20.02
N THR A 377 -20.26 35.29 18.69
CA THR A 377 -19.13 35.08 17.79
C THR A 377 -17.95 35.97 18.19
N ILE A 378 -18.17 37.26 18.47
CA ILE A 378 -17.11 38.18 18.95
C ILE A 378 -16.46 37.65 20.24
N LEU A 379 -17.26 37.29 21.24
CA LEU A 379 -16.74 36.80 22.52
C LEU A 379 -15.94 35.49 22.37
N THR A 380 -16.41 34.58 21.52
CA THR A 380 -15.76 33.30 21.27
C THR A 380 -14.45 33.50 20.52
N MET A 381 -14.44 34.35 19.50
CA MET A 381 -13.21 34.69 18.77
C MET A 381 -12.19 35.38 19.66
N TYR A 382 -12.62 36.34 20.47
CA TYR A 382 -11.74 37.05 21.42
C TYR A 382 -11.10 36.09 22.42
N SER A 383 -11.91 35.22 23.02
CA SER A 383 -11.44 34.15 23.90
C SER A 383 -10.47 33.20 23.19
N GLY A 384 -10.78 32.81 21.95
CA GLY A 384 -9.97 31.93 21.12
C GLY A 384 -8.61 32.51 20.80
N CYS A 385 -8.57 33.74 20.29
CA CYS A 385 -7.32 34.46 20.02
C CYS A 385 -6.44 34.54 21.27
N GLN A 386 -7.03 34.88 22.42
CA GLN A 386 -6.28 35.03 23.65
C GLN A 386 -5.77 33.70 24.22
N LYS A 387 -6.66 32.71 24.32
CA LYS A 387 -6.42 31.50 25.11
C LYS A 387 -5.90 30.32 24.29
N ILE A 388 -6.31 30.19 23.03
CA ILE A 388 -5.92 29.09 22.15
C ILE A 388 -4.77 29.51 21.23
N SER A 389 -4.83 30.74 20.68
CA SER A 389 -3.78 31.28 19.80
C SER A 389 -2.70 32.07 20.54
N ASN A 390 -2.81 32.20 21.86
CA ASN A 390 -1.84 32.89 22.73
C ASN A 390 -1.53 34.34 22.31
N ILE A 391 -2.51 35.05 21.72
CA ILE A 391 -2.40 36.45 21.33
C ILE A 391 -2.71 37.32 22.56
N SER A 392 -1.95 38.39 22.80
CA SER A 392 -2.20 39.27 23.96
C SER A 392 -3.58 39.92 23.90
N GLU A 393 -4.09 40.38 25.05
CA GLU A 393 -5.40 41.01 25.18
C GLU A 393 -5.58 42.19 24.23
N GLU A 394 -4.64 43.14 24.25
CA GLU A 394 -4.62 44.34 23.39
C GLU A 394 -4.64 43.98 21.91
N LYS A 395 -3.87 42.97 21.51
CA LYS A 395 -3.79 42.51 20.12
C LYS A 395 -5.07 41.78 19.71
N SER A 396 -5.66 40.98 20.59
CA SER A 396 -6.91 40.27 20.34
C SER A 396 -8.08 41.24 20.14
N ALA A 397 -8.12 42.33 20.93
CA ALA A 397 -9.13 43.38 20.82
C ALA A 397 -9.16 44.06 19.44
N ILE A 398 -7.99 44.20 18.80
CA ILE A 398 -7.87 44.78 17.44
C ILE A 398 -8.08 43.69 16.37
N THR A 399 -7.61 42.47 16.62
CA THR A 399 -7.64 41.37 15.66
C THR A 399 -9.04 40.89 15.35
N VAL A 400 -9.90 40.72 16.38
CA VAL A 400 -11.25 40.17 16.20
C VAL A 400 -12.13 41.03 15.28
N PRO A 401 -12.21 42.37 15.43
CA PRO A 401 -12.92 43.21 14.47
C PRO A 401 -12.39 43.11 13.04
N ILE A 402 -11.06 43.00 12.86
CA ILE A 402 -10.44 42.84 11.53
C ILE A 402 -10.84 41.50 10.92
N MET A 403 -10.78 40.40 11.69
CA MET A 403 -11.20 39.08 11.23
C MET A 403 -12.67 39.07 10.80
N LEU A 404 -13.56 39.73 11.56
CA LEU A 404 -14.98 39.85 11.22
C LEU A 404 -15.21 40.69 9.97
N LEU A 405 -14.49 41.81 9.83
CA LEU A 405 -14.56 42.66 8.65
C LEU A 405 -14.15 41.88 7.39
N LEU A 406 -13.01 41.19 7.44
CA LEU A 406 -12.52 40.36 6.34
C LEU A 406 -13.46 39.19 6.01
N THR A 407 -14.15 38.65 7.01
CA THR A 407 -15.15 37.61 6.84
C THR A 407 -16.44 38.14 6.18
N GLY A 408 -16.83 39.38 6.48
CA GLY A 408 -18.01 40.04 5.90
C GLY A 408 -17.82 40.61 4.49
N LEU A 409 -16.58 40.94 4.09
CA LEU A 409 -16.27 41.55 2.78
C LEU A 409 -16.84 40.79 1.56
N PRO A 410 -16.75 39.45 1.47
CA PRO A 410 -17.30 38.71 0.35
C PRO A 410 -18.80 38.91 0.17
N PHE A 411 -19.55 39.10 1.26
CA PHE A 411 -21.00 39.36 1.21
C PHE A 411 -21.33 40.76 0.70
N ALA A 412 -20.44 41.74 0.91
CA ALA A 412 -20.62 43.11 0.41
C ALA A 412 -20.30 43.26 -1.08
N LEU A 413 -19.56 42.30 -1.67
CA LEU A 413 -19.18 42.27 -3.08
C LEU A 413 -20.20 41.50 -3.96
N ILE A 414 -21.13 40.78 -3.33
CA ILE A 414 -22.25 40.10 -3.99
C ILE A 414 -23.42 41.08 -3.99
N ASN A 415 -23.43 42.01 -4.96
CA ASN A 415 -24.56 42.88 -5.28
C ASN A 415 -25.29 42.39 -6.52
#